data_AF-A0A538PJ16-F1
#
_entry.id   AF-A0A538PJ16-F1
#
_cell.length_a   1.000
_cell.length_b   1.000
_cell.length_c   1.000
_cell.angle_alpha   90.00
_cell.angle_beta   90.00
_cell.angle_gamma   90.00
#
_symmetry.space_group_name_H-M   'P 1'
#
loop_
_entity.id
_entity.type
_entity.pdbx_description
1 polymer ?
#
loop_
_entity_poly.entity_id
_entity_poly.type
_entity_poly.pdbx_seq_one_letter_code
_entity_poly.pdbx_strand_id
1 'polypeptide(L)'
;SHAADVGDSPSEPVATIGGEKVTLGELEASVTRQLMSLRQQRQEVLEKGLDKYLSNQVLIREAKARGVTMAELLDQEVLPKVETATDADVDAFYARNKDRVVGTKEQIAPRIKEYLAQQRRQQALDDYTATLRAKYVVKVLLEPLRASVDSKDAPARGAAGVPVTLVEFGDFQCPYCRALEPTLEKVLKSYSSKVRLVFRQFPLPTHSEASKAAEASLCAREQNKFWELHDRMYSRPEALKVDALKAAAGQLGMDAERFGRCLDSGKYEAAVKADLAAGEQAGVTGTPALFVNGRPVPGGAVEYEVLAKVIDEELKRVARN
;
A
#
# COMPACT_ATOMS: atom_id res chain seq x y z
N SER A 1 -7.75 -27.16 -11.78
CA SER A 1 -6.95 -27.31 -13.01
C SER A 1 -7.16 -26.08 -13.88
N HIS A 2 -6.33 -25.05 -13.72
CA HIS A 2 -6.29 -23.97 -14.71
C HIS A 2 -5.56 -24.54 -15.92
N ALA A 3 -6.19 -24.52 -17.08
CA ALA A 3 -5.47 -24.68 -18.33
C ALA A 3 -4.39 -23.58 -18.32
N ALA A 4 -3.12 -23.98 -18.25
CA ALA A 4 -2.04 -23.07 -18.59
C ALA A 4 -2.28 -22.74 -20.06
N ASP A 5 -2.66 -21.50 -20.35
CA ASP A 5 -2.71 -21.03 -21.72
C ASP A 5 -1.30 -21.21 -22.30
N VAL A 6 -1.23 -21.80 -23.50
CA VAL A 6 0.02 -21.97 -24.23
C VAL A 6 0.46 -20.57 -24.65
N GLY A 7 1.35 -19.94 -23.87
CA GLY A 7 1.85 -18.59 -24.13
C GLY A 7 2.38 -17.76 -22.95
N ASP A 8 2.44 -18.31 -21.72
CA ASP A 8 2.75 -17.52 -20.51
C ASP A 8 4.21 -17.64 -20.00
N SER A 9 5.13 -18.25 -20.76
CA SER A 9 6.53 -18.36 -20.28
C SER A 9 7.28 -17.04 -20.49
N PRO A 10 7.90 -16.43 -19.45
CA PRO A 10 8.67 -15.20 -19.62
C PRO A 10 9.83 -15.32 -20.63
N SER A 11 10.34 -16.54 -20.85
CA SER A 11 11.42 -16.83 -21.81
C SER A 11 10.93 -17.07 -23.25
N GLU A 12 9.61 -17.10 -23.47
CA GLU A 12 9.02 -17.39 -24.77
C GLU A 12 9.33 -16.25 -25.75
N PRO A 13 9.88 -16.55 -26.94
CA PRO A 13 10.14 -15.53 -27.94
C PRO A 13 8.81 -14.99 -28.52
N VAL A 14 8.57 -13.69 -28.38
CA VAL A 14 7.41 -12.99 -28.95
C VAL A 14 7.74 -12.23 -30.23
N ALA A 15 9.02 -11.93 -30.47
CA ALA A 15 9.50 -11.32 -31.70
C ALA A 15 11.00 -11.60 -31.91
N THR A 16 11.54 -11.18 -33.06
CA THR A 16 12.99 -11.13 -33.31
C THR A 16 13.39 -9.82 -33.97
N ILE A 17 14.54 -9.25 -33.60
CA ILE A 17 15.14 -8.05 -34.21
C ILE A 17 16.57 -8.40 -34.63
N GLY A 18 16.87 -8.39 -35.94
CA GLY A 18 18.21 -8.71 -36.44
C GLY A 18 18.71 -10.13 -36.10
N GLY A 19 17.80 -11.06 -35.77
CA GLY A 19 18.13 -12.42 -35.31
C GLY A 19 18.17 -12.59 -33.79
N GLU A 20 18.15 -11.50 -33.01
CA GLU A 20 18.00 -11.55 -31.56
C GLU A 20 16.53 -11.73 -31.19
N LYS A 21 16.25 -12.57 -30.18
CA LYS A 21 14.89 -12.85 -29.72
C LYS A 21 14.46 -11.79 -28.70
N VAL A 22 13.27 -11.24 -28.88
CA VAL A 22 12.55 -10.50 -27.85
C VAL A 22 11.61 -11.49 -27.17
N THR A 23 11.69 -11.55 -25.85
CA THR A 23 10.93 -12.47 -25.00
C THR A 23 9.66 -11.84 -24.46
N LEU A 24 8.69 -12.67 -24.08
CA LEU A 24 7.48 -12.21 -23.41
C LEU A 24 7.81 -11.42 -22.14
N GLY A 25 8.79 -11.86 -21.35
CA GLY A 25 9.23 -11.16 -20.14
C GLY A 25 9.76 -9.76 -20.42
N GLU A 26 10.52 -9.57 -21.51
CA GLU A 26 10.99 -8.23 -21.93
C GLU A 26 9.83 -7.34 -22.37
N LEU A 27 8.86 -7.89 -23.11
CA LEU A 27 7.65 -7.17 -23.49
C LEU A 27 6.83 -6.79 -22.26
N GLU A 28 6.56 -7.72 -21.35
CA GLU A 28 5.82 -7.47 -20.11
C GLU A 28 6.53 -6.45 -19.23
N ALA A 29 7.86 -6.50 -19.12
CA ALA A 29 8.65 -5.49 -18.42
C ALA A 29 8.41 -4.09 -19.01
N SER A 30 8.33 -3.97 -20.34
CA SER A 30 8.06 -2.69 -21.02
C SER A 30 6.65 -2.13 -20.79
N VAL A 31 5.66 -2.99 -20.49
CA VAL A 31 4.26 -2.60 -20.24
C VAL A 31 3.79 -2.91 -18.82
N THR A 32 4.73 -3.07 -17.88
CA THR A 32 4.41 -3.56 -16.52
C THR A 32 3.43 -2.65 -15.80
N ARG A 33 3.48 -1.33 -16.00
CA ARG A 33 2.52 -0.40 -15.39
C ARG A 33 1.08 -0.68 -15.82
N GLN A 34 0.85 -0.96 -17.10
CA GLN A 34 -0.46 -1.30 -17.64
C GLN A 34 -0.93 -2.65 -17.09
N LEU A 35 -0.05 -3.65 -17.06
CA LEU A 35 -0.38 -4.97 -16.52
C LEU A 35 -0.70 -4.92 -15.02
N MET A 36 0.06 -4.15 -14.23
CA MET A 36 -0.20 -3.95 -12.81
C MET A 36 -1.53 -3.22 -12.57
N SER A 37 -1.86 -2.22 -13.40
CA SER A 37 -3.18 -1.56 -13.35
C SER A 37 -4.32 -2.56 -13.61
N LEU A 38 -4.18 -3.43 -14.61
CA LEU A 38 -5.18 -4.48 -14.88
C LEU A 38 -5.29 -5.50 -13.74
N ARG A 39 -4.16 -5.90 -13.14
CA ARG A 39 -4.15 -6.79 -11.96
C ARG A 39 -4.84 -6.15 -10.76
N GLN A 40 -4.60 -4.86 -10.53
CA GLN A 40 -5.27 -4.07 -9.49
C GLN A 40 -6.78 -3.98 -9.74
N GLN A 41 -7.20 -3.61 -10.95
CA GLN A 41 -8.62 -3.56 -11.32
C GLN A 41 -9.32 -4.92 -11.14
N ARG A 42 -8.68 -6.00 -11.60
CA ARG A 42 -9.19 -7.36 -11.40
C ARG A 42 -9.35 -7.67 -9.91
N GLN A 43 -8.35 -7.37 -9.10
CA GLN A 43 -8.39 -7.61 -7.66
C GLN A 43 -9.54 -6.84 -7.00
N GLU A 44 -9.70 -5.55 -7.32
CA GLU A 44 -10.77 -4.72 -6.77
C GLU A 44 -12.16 -5.24 -7.12
N VAL A 45 -12.35 -5.70 -8.36
CA VAL A 45 -13.62 -6.30 -8.80
C VAL A 45 -13.90 -7.59 -8.03
N LEU A 46 -12.88 -8.44 -7.83
CA LEU A 46 -13.01 -9.68 -7.06
C LEU A 46 -13.33 -9.41 -5.59
N GLU A 47 -12.64 -8.46 -4.94
CA GLU A 47 -12.86 -8.12 -3.53
C GLU A 47 -14.27 -7.55 -3.32
N LYS A 48 -14.69 -6.57 -4.14
CA LYS A 48 -16.04 -5.99 -4.07
C LYS A 48 -17.12 -7.03 -4.40
N GLY A 49 -16.87 -7.86 -5.42
CA GLY A 49 -17.79 -8.93 -5.83
C GLY A 49 -17.95 -9.99 -4.74
N LEU A 50 -16.84 -10.42 -4.12
CA LEU A 50 -16.85 -11.39 -3.03
C LEU A 50 -17.59 -10.86 -1.81
N ASP A 51 -17.35 -9.60 -1.43
CA ASP A 51 -18.05 -8.97 -0.31
C ASP A 51 -19.57 -8.99 -0.51
N LYS A 52 -20.05 -8.50 -1.67
CA LYS A 52 -21.47 -8.52 -2.01
C LYS A 52 -22.04 -9.94 -2.03
N TYR A 53 -21.30 -10.89 -2.62
CA TYR A 53 -21.71 -12.28 -2.69
C TYR A 53 -21.86 -12.89 -1.29
N LEU A 54 -20.88 -12.70 -0.41
CA LEU A 54 -20.90 -13.22 0.96
C LEU A 54 -22.03 -12.61 1.78
N SER A 55 -22.27 -11.30 1.68
CA SER A 55 -23.41 -10.64 2.34
C SER A 55 -24.74 -11.24 1.94
N ASN A 56 -24.94 -11.50 0.64
CA ASN A 56 -26.15 -12.17 0.16
C ASN A 56 -26.24 -13.62 0.65
N GLN A 57 -25.14 -14.37 0.66
CA GLN A 57 -25.12 -15.77 1.11
C GLN A 57 -25.46 -15.92 2.59
N VAL A 58 -24.97 -15.02 3.46
CA VAL A 58 -25.30 -15.09 4.90
C VAL A 58 -26.76 -14.72 5.17
N LEU A 59 -27.34 -13.78 4.41
CA LEU A 59 -28.76 -13.45 4.47
C LEU A 59 -29.63 -14.63 4.03
N ILE A 60 -29.30 -15.27 2.91
CA ILE A 60 -30.01 -16.46 2.42
C ILE A 60 -29.96 -17.59 3.46
N ARG A 61 -28.79 -17.83 4.06
CA ARG A 61 -28.62 -18.84 5.11
C ARG A 61 -29.46 -18.53 6.34
N GLU A 62 -29.48 -17.26 6.77
CA GLU A 62 -30.27 -16.84 7.93
C GLU A 62 -31.77 -16.93 7.68
N ALA A 63 -32.24 -16.47 6.52
CA ALA A 63 -33.63 -16.56 6.13
C ALA A 63 -34.10 -18.02 6.11
N LYS A 64 -33.29 -18.91 5.51
CA LYS A 64 -33.54 -20.35 5.51
C LYS A 64 -33.54 -20.94 6.92
N ALA A 65 -32.59 -20.55 7.78
CA ALA A 65 -32.51 -21.03 9.16
C ALA A 65 -33.73 -20.62 10.01
N ARG A 66 -34.37 -19.50 9.67
CA ARG A 66 -35.58 -18.98 10.34
C ARG A 66 -36.89 -19.38 9.66
N GLY A 67 -36.84 -20.05 8.51
CA GLY A 67 -38.04 -20.42 7.75
C GLY A 67 -38.80 -19.22 7.16
N VAL A 68 -38.11 -18.10 6.90
CA VAL A 68 -38.69 -16.89 6.28
C VAL A 68 -38.03 -16.60 4.94
N THR A 69 -38.65 -15.74 4.14
CA THR A 69 -38.04 -15.17 2.94
C THR A 69 -36.96 -14.14 3.33
N MET A 70 -36.04 -13.86 2.40
CA MET A 70 -35.04 -12.82 2.64
C MET A 70 -35.67 -11.43 2.82
N ALA A 71 -36.79 -11.14 2.15
CA ALA A 71 -37.50 -9.88 2.33
C ALA A 71 -38.05 -9.74 3.75
N GLU A 72 -38.74 -10.77 4.25
CA GLU A 72 -39.25 -10.79 5.63
C GLU A 72 -38.12 -10.68 6.66
N LEU A 73 -36.97 -11.32 6.41
CA LEU A 73 -35.80 -11.17 7.29
C LEU A 73 -35.34 -9.71 7.37
N LEU A 74 -35.23 -9.02 6.23
CA LEU A 74 -34.80 -7.62 6.19
C LEU A 74 -35.83 -6.69 6.82
N ASP A 75 -37.12 -6.96 6.64
CA ASP A 75 -38.20 -6.20 7.26
C ASP A 75 -38.21 -6.35 8.78
N GLN A 76 -37.78 -7.50 9.30
CA GLN A 76 -37.68 -7.76 10.73
C GLN A 76 -36.39 -7.20 11.36
N GLU A 77 -35.27 -7.28 10.66
CA GLU A 77 -33.94 -7.08 11.26
C GLU A 77 -33.23 -5.79 10.83
N VAL A 78 -33.58 -5.25 9.67
CA VAL A 78 -32.92 -4.07 9.11
C VAL A 78 -33.85 -2.87 9.17
N LEU A 79 -35.05 -2.95 8.60
CA LEU A 79 -35.95 -1.79 8.50
C LEU A 79 -36.27 -1.12 9.85
N PRO A 80 -36.53 -1.83 10.96
CA PRO A 80 -36.85 -1.19 12.23
C PRO A 80 -35.67 -0.43 12.85
N LYS A 81 -34.44 -0.67 12.37
CA LYS A 81 -33.21 -0.01 12.81
C LYS A 81 -32.83 1.19 11.93
N VAL A 82 -33.60 1.47 10.87
CA VAL A 82 -33.34 2.61 9.98
C VAL A 82 -33.98 3.87 10.57
N GLU A 83 -33.16 4.73 11.17
CA GLU A 83 -33.61 6.02 11.69
C GLU A 83 -34.04 6.96 10.56
N THR A 84 -35.16 7.67 10.75
CA THR A 84 -35.67 8.65 9.79
C THR A 84 -34.83 9.93 9.79
N ALA A 85 -34.53 10.45 8.60
CA ALA A 85 -33.75 11.68 8.45
C ALA A 85 -34.53 12.88 8.98
N THR A 86 -33.96 13.58 9.95
CA THR A 86 -34.55 14.77 10.59
C THR A 86 -34.19 16.04 9.82
N ASP A 87 -34.90 17.15 10.10
CA ASP A 87 -34.53 18.45 9.54
C ASP A 87 -33.15 18.90 10.03
N ALA A 88 -32.76 18.54 11.25
CA ALA A 88 -31.41 18.80 11.77
C ALA A 88 -30.32 18.05 10.97
N ASP A 89 -30.61 16.84 10.50
CA ASP A 89 -29.70 16.10 9.63
C ASP A 89 -29.53 16.78 8.27
N VAL A 90 -30.63 17.34 7.73
CA VAL A 90 -30.61 18.13 6.49
C VAL A 90 -29.78 19.39 6.67
N ASP A 91 -29.98 20.11 7.78
CA ASP A 91 -29.21 21.31 8.12
C ASP A 91 -27.71 21.00 8.21
N ALA A 92 -27.36 19.94 8.93
CA ALA A 92 -25.99 19.51 9.11
C ALA A 92 -25.34 19.06 7.80
N PHE A 93 -26.08 18.31 6.97
CA PHE A 93 -25.61 17.92 5.64
C PHE A 93 -25.41 19.13 4.73
N TYR A 94 -26.38 20.05 4.68
CA TYR A 94 -26.31 21.25 3.85
C TYR A 94 -25.13 22.13 4.25
N ALA A 95 -24.96 22.41 5.54
CA ALA A 95 -23.87 23.23 6.06
C ALA A 95 -22.49 22.66 5.69
N ARG A 96 -22.31 21.33 5.79
CA ARG A 96 -21.06 20.64 5.43
C ARG A 96 -20.77 20.59 3.93
N ASN A 97 -21.81 20.67 3.10
CA ASN A 97 -21.69 20.46 1.65
C ASN A 97 -22.05 21.68 0.81
N LYS A 98 -22.27 22.85 1.41
CA LYS A 98 -22.78 24.06 0.73
C LYS A 98 -22.03 24.42 -0.57
N ASP A 99 -20.72 24.18 -0.62
CA ASP A 99 -19.87 24.53 -1.77
C ASP A 99 -19.97 23.50 -2.91
N ARG A 100 -20.61 22.34 -2.66
CA ARG A 100 -20.73 21.22 -3.59
C ARG A 100 -22.16 20.98 -4.05
N VAL A 101 -23.15 21.58 -3.38
CA VAL A 101 -24.56 21.36 -3.70
C VAL A 101 -25.16 22.59 -4.38
N VAL A 102 -25.92 22.35 -5.44
CA VAL A 102 -26.57 23.40 -6.24
C VAL A 102 -28.03 23.53 -5.81
N GLY A 103 -28.45 24.76 -5.49
CA GLY A 103 -29.82 25.10 -5.06
C GLY A 103 -29.90 25.49 -3.59
N THR A 104 -31.05 26.04 -3.17
CA THR A 104 -31.28 26.38 -1.75
C THR A 104 -31.57 25.13 -0.93
N LYS A 105 -31.35 25.21 0.39
CA LYS A 105 -31.63 24.11 1.33
C LYS A 105 -33.04 23.56 1.17
N GLU A 106 -34.02 24.44 1.04
CA GLU A 106 -35.45 24.11 0.92
C GLU A 106 -35.71 23.31 -0.36
N GLN A 107 -35.06 23.67 -1.46
CA GLN A 107 -35.20 22.99 -2.76
C GLN A 107 -34.64 21.57 -2.73
N ILE A 108 -33.56 21.35 -1.99
CA ILE A 108 -32.85 20.07 -1.99
C ILE A 108 -33.11 19.20 -0.76
N ALA A 109 -33.78 19.72 0.27
CA ALA A 109 -34.09 19.00 1.49
C ALA A 109 -34.71 17.62 1.26
N PRO A 110 -35.69 17.42 0.34
CA PRO A 110 -36.24 16.09 0.07
C PRO A 110 -35.18 15.12 -0.48
N ARG A 111 -34.28 15.59 -1.34
CA ARG A 111 -33.19 14.78 -1.90
C ARG A 111 -32.16 14.42 -0.84
N ILE A 112 -31.85 15.35 0.06
CA ILE A 112 -30.95 15.09 1.19
C ILE A 112 -31.58 14.04 2.11
N LYS A 113 -32.86 14.17 2.45
CA LYS A 113 -33.56 13.19 3.30
C LYS A 113 -33.55 11.79 2.68
N GLU A 114 -33.83 11.68 1.39
CA GLU A 114 -33.77 10.39 0.67
C GLU A 114 -32.35 9.80 0.68
N TYR A 115 -31.34 10.63 0.38
CA TYR A 115 -29.94 10.19 0.42
C TYR A 115 -29.53 9.67 1.80
N LEU A 116 -29.88 10.41 2.86
CA LEU A 116 -29.59 10.03 4.24
C LEU A 116 -30.34 8.76 4.64
N ALA A 117 -31.60 8.62 4.25
CA ALA A 117 -32.40 7.42 4.49
C ALA A 117 -31.78 6.19 3.79
N GLN A 118 -31.36 6.34 2.52
CA GLN A 118 -30.66 5.28 1.79
C GLN A 118 -29.32 4.91 2.45
N GLN A 119 -28.54 5.90 2.88
CA GLN A 119 -27.27 5.69 3.58
C GLN A 119 -27.48 4.94 4.90
N ARG A 120 -28.46 5.32 5.70
CA ARG A 120 -28.79 4.66 6.97
C ARG A 120 -29.30 3.23 6.75
N ARG A 121 -30.11 3.01 5.72
CA ARG A 121 -30.57 1.67 5.35
C ARG A 121 -29.40 0.77 4.95
N GLN A 122 -28.45 1.30 4.19
CA GLN A 122 -27.24 0.56 3.82
C GLN A 122 -26.40 0.24 5.06
N GLN A 123 -26.19 1.21 5.96
CA GLN A 123 -25.46 0.99 7.20
C GLN A 123 -26.10 -0.09 8.07
N ALA A 124 -27.43 -0.05 8.26
CA ALA A 124 -28.15 -1.06 9.04
C ALA A 124 -28.04 -2.47 8.42
N LEU A 125 -28.01 -2.56 7.09
CA LEU A 125 -27.78 -3.80 6.37
C LEU A 125 -26.34 -4.31 6.56
N ASP A 126 -25.35 -3.42 6.46
CA ASP A 126 -23.93 -3.76 6.65
C ASP A 126 -23.67 -4.24 8.08
N ASP A 127 -24.23 -3.55 9.08
CA ASP A 127 -24.14 -3.94 10.49
C ASP A 127 -24.77 -5.32 10.71
N TYR A 128 -25.98 -5.55 10.18
CA TYR A 128 -26.65 -6.84 10.31
C TYR A 128 -25.87 -7.97 9.62
N THR A 129 -25.42 -7.76 8.38
CA THR A 129 -24.62 -8.76 7.66
C THR A 129 -23.28 -9.02 8.33
N ALA A 130 -22.67 -8.04 9.00
CA ALA A 130 -21.49 -8.25 9.84
C ALA A 130 -21.77 -9.22 11.00
N THR A 131 -22.91 -9.07 11.68
CA THR A 131 -23.32 -10.04 12.73
C THR A 131 -23.51 -11.45 12.17
N LEU A 132 -24.10 -11.57 10.97
CA LEU A 132 -24.31 -12.87 10.33
C LEU A 132 -23.00 -13.49 9.85
N ARG A 133 -22.07 -12.70 9.33
CA ARG A 133 -20.72 -13.18 8.96
C ARG A 133 -19.98 -13.75 10.17
N ALA A 134 -20.12 -13.12 11.33
CA ALA A 134 -19.59 -13.66 12.59
C ALA A 134 -20.31 -14.96 12.99
N LYS A 135 -21.66 -14.99 12.96
CA LYS A 135 -22.47 -16.18 13.26
C LYS A 135 -22.12 -17.38 12.39
N TYR A 136 -21.93 -17.17 11.09
CA TYR A 136 -21.62 -18.21 10.12
C TYR A 136 -20.11 -18.44 9.91
N VAL A 137 -19.26 -17.79 10.71
CA VAL A 137 -17.79 -17.96 10.70
C VAL A 137 -17.22 -17.81 9.29
N VAL A 138 -17.61 -16.75 8.59
CA VAL A 138 -17.17 -16.50 7.21
C VAL A 138 -15.66 -16.27 7.19
N LYS A 139 -14.93 -17.16 6.50
CA LYS A 139 -13.49 -17.05 6.27
C LYS A 139 -13.22 -16.60 4.85
N VAL A 140 -12.61 -15.42 4.70
CA VAL A 140 -12.14 -14.93 3.40
C VAL A 140 -10.76 -15.53 3.12
N LEU A 141 -10.68 -16.29 2.03
CA LEU A 141 -9.46 -16.93 1.53
C LEU A 141 -8.92 -16.28 0.24
N LEU A 142 -9.60 -15.24 -0.26
CA LEU A 142 -9.06 -14.42 -1.33
C LEU A 142 -7.77 -13.74 -0.83
N GLU A 143 -6.67 -14.03 -1.50
CA GLU A 143 -5.39 -13.37 -1.26
C GLU A 143 -5.41 -11.96 -1.88
N PRO A 144 -4.77 -10.97 -1.22
CA PRO A 144 -4.63 -9.64 -1.78
C PRO A 144 -3.70 -9.68 -3.00
N LEU A 145 -3.77 -8.64 -3.83
CA LEU A 145 -2.75 -8.43 -4.86
C LEU A 145 -1.37 -8.32 -4.18
N ARG A 146 -0.38 -9.03 -4.72
CA ARG A 146 1.01 -8.93 -4.31
C ARG A 146 1.88 -8.57 -5.50
N ALA A 147 2.72 -7.56 -5.31
CA ALA A 147 3.85 -7.28 -6.18
C ALA A 147 5.06 -8.11 -5.75
N SER A 148 5.89 -8.49 -6.72
CA SER A 148 7.20 -9.07 -6.42
C SER A 148 8.13 -7.93 -5.99
N VAL A 149 8.45 -7.89 -4.70
CA VAL A 149 9.35 -6.90 -4.12
C VAL A 149 10.49 -7.63 -3.45
N ASP A 150 11.64 -7.69 -4.12
CA ASP A 150 12.81 -8.32 -3.53
C ASP A 150 13.31 -7.49 -2.34
N SER A 151 13.60 -8.19 -1.25
CA SER A 151 14.14 -7.60 -0.01
C SER A 151 15.50 -8.19 0.34
N LYS A 152 16.02 -9.12 -0.46
CA LYS A 152 17.35 -9.69 -0.28
C LYS A 152 18.40 -8.60 -0.49
N ASP A 153 19.42 -8.64 0.36
CA ASP A 153 20.58 -7.74 0.34
C ASP A 153 20.28 -6.22 0.44
N ALA A 154 19.03 -5.85 0.67
CA ALA A 154 18.62 -4.48 0.94
C ALA A 154 18.85 -4.13 2.43
N PRO A 155 19.17 -2.86 2.74
CA PRO A 155 19.26 -2.38 4.12
C PRO A 155 17.98 -2.67 4.90
N ALA A 156 18.12 -3.17 6.13
CA ALA A 156 16.99 -3.55 6.94
C ALA A 156 17.15 -3.21 8.42
N ARG A 157 16.03 -2.87 9.07
CA ARG A 157 15.89 -2.58 10.50
C ARG A 157 14.91 -3.59 11.09
N GLY A 158 15.29 -4.24 12.19
CA GLY A 158 14.53 -5.35 12.79
C GLY A 158 15.12 -6.73 12.47
N ALA A 159 14.61 -7.75 13.15
CA ALA A 159 15.15 -9.11 13.04
C ALA A 159 14.85 -9.75 11.68
N ALA A 160 15.78 -10.57 11.17
CA ALA A 160 15.53 -11.42 10.01
C ALA A 160 14.59 -12.58 10.37
N GLY A 161 13.85 -13.11 9.39
CA GLY A 161 12.96 -14.26 9.57
C GLY A 161 11.66 -13.98 10.34
N VAL A 162 11.35 -12.71 10.61
CA VAL A 162 10.08 -12.30 11.19
C VAL A 162 8.94 -12.42 10.16
N PRO A 163 7.69 -12.66 10.61
CA PRO A 163 6.57 -12.99 9.71
C PRO A 163 6.16 -11.88 8.74
N VAL A 164 6.52 -10.61 9.02
CA VAL A 164 6.17 -9.47 8.18
C VAL A 164 7.42 -8.70 7.75
N THR A 165 7.59 -8.56 6.44
CA THR A 165 8.54 -7.62 5.83
C THR A 165 7.77 -6.42 5.31
N LEU A 166 8.06 -5.25 5.86
CA LEU A 166 7.63 -3.95 5.37
C LEU A 166 8.73 -3.39 4.48
N VAL A 167 8.46 -3.23 3.18
CA VAL A 167 9.38 -2.59 2.24
C VAL A 167 8.92 -1.17 1.97
N GLU A 168 9.84 -0.23 2.08
CA GLU A 168 9.68 1.14 1.62
C GLU A 168 10.56 1.39 0.39
N PHE A 169 9.94 1.89 -0.67
CA PHE A 169 10.66 2.60 -1.73
C PHE A 169 10.67 4.09 -1.38
N GLY A 170 11.86 4.58 -1.03
CA GLY A 170 12.05 5.90 -0.44
C GLY A 170 13.01 6.78 -1.25
N ASP A 171 12.85 8.08 -1.03
CA ASP A 171 13.70 9.14 -1.57
C ASP A 171 14.06 10.10 -0.42
N PHE A 172 15.35 10.35 -0.21
CA PHE A 172 15.84 11.19 0.89
C PHE A 172 15.49 12.68 0.73
N GLN A 173 15.17 13.16 -0.47
CA GLN A 173 14.67 14.51 -0.72
C GLN A 173 13.14 14.61 -0.67
N CYS A 174 12.42 13.49 -0.64
CA CYS A 174 10.97 13.52 -0.66
C CYS A 174 10.40 13.94 0.71
N PRO A 175 9.64 15.04 0.78
CA PRO A 175 9.06 15.52 2.05
C PRO A 175 8.04 14.54 2.63
N TYR A 176 7.36 13.76 1.79
CA TYR A 176 6.41 12.73 2.24
C TYR A 176 7.11 11.50 2.82
N CYS A 177 8.30 11.11 2.31
CA CYS A 177 9.09 10.05 2.93
C CYS A 177 9.52 10.48 4.33
N ARG A 178 10.01 11.73 4.46
CA ARG A 178 10.33 12.31 5.78
C ARG A 178 9.13 12.32 6.73
N ALA A 179 7.94 12.67 6.23
CA ALA A 179 6.72 12.70 7.03
C ALA A 179 6.27 11.31 7.49
N LEU A 180 6.68 10.24 6.78
CA LEU A 180 6.34 8.87 7.09
C LEU A 180 7.22 8.26 8.20
N GLU A 181 8.44 8.76 8.40
CA GLU A 181 9.41 8.23 9.39
C GLU A 181 8.81 8.00 10.80
N PRO A 182 8.08 8.94 11.43
CA PRO A 182 7.50 8.71 12.76
C PRO A 182 6.49 7.55 12.78
N THR A 183 5.77 7.33 11.67
CA THR A 183 4.85 6.21 11.54
C THR A 183 5.62 4.89 11.49
N LEU A 184 6.72 4.81 10.73
CA LEU A 184 7.56 3.62 10.64
C LEU A 184 8.22 3.29 11.97
N GLU A 185 8.72 4.30 12.69
CA GLU A 185 9.26 4.13 14.03
C GLU A 185 8.22 3.56 14.99
N LYS A 186 6.99 4.10 14.98
CA LYS A 186 5.88 3.61 15.79
C LYS A 186 5.53 2.17 15.44
N VAL A 187 5.52 1.80 14.16
CA VAL A 187 5.30 0.41 13.71
C VAL A 187 6.40 -0.52 14.22
N LEU A 188 7.67 -0.18 14.03
CA LEU A 188 8.79 -1.00 14.48
C LEU A 188 8.78 -1.19 16.00
N LYS A 189 8.35 -0.18 16.76
CA LYS A 189 8.17 -0.28 18.20
C LYS A 189 7.00 -1.20 18.59
N SER A 190 5.84 -1.03 17.94
CA SER A 190 4.63 -1.82 18.23
C SER A 190 4.74 -3.29 17.81
N TYR A 191 5.53 -3.58 16.77
CA TYR A 191 5.62 -4.88 16.12
C TYR A 191 7.04 -5.48 16.13
N SER A 192 7.90 -5.07 17.05
CA SER A 192 9.35 -5.35 17.09
C SER A 192 9.81 -6.76 16.66
N SER A 193 9.19 -7.82 17.19
CA SER A 193 9.54 -9.22 16.87
C SER A 193 8.76 -9.81 15.69
N LYS A 194 7.91 -9.01 15.05
CA LYS A 194 6.96 -9.41 14.02
C LYS A 194 7.20 -8.72 12.68
N VAL A 195 7.77 -7.51 12.70
CA VAL A 195 7.98 -6.67 11.52
C VAL A 195 9.46 -6.33 11.35
N ARG A 196 9.93 -6.44 10.12
CA ARG A 196 11.23 -5.93 9.65
C ARG A 196 10.96 -4.86 8.60
N LEU A 197 11.61 -3.71 8.74
CA LEU A 197 11.62 -2.66 7.72
C LEU A 197 12.79 -2.90 6.76
N VAL A 198 12.54 -2.75 5.47
CA VAL A 198 13.51 -2.81 4.39
C VAL A 198 13.40 -1.52 3.58
N PHE A 199 14.53 -0.87 3.31
CA PHE A 199 14.58 0.35 2.52
C PHE A 199 15.13 0.05 1.12
N ARG A 200 14.43 0.52 0.09
CA ARG A 200 14.79 0.43 -1.34
C ARG A 200 14.89 1.84 -1.91
N GLN A 201 15.91 2.08 -2.72
CA GLN A 201 16.15 3.40 -3.30
C GLN A 201 15.15 3.69 -4.42
N PHE A 202 14.48 4.83 -4.38
CA PHE A 202 13.62 5.28 -5.49
C PHE A 202 13.77 6.80 -5.68
N PRO A 203 14.97 7.29 -6.04
CA PRO A 203 15.21 8.71 -6.22
C PRO A 203 14.38 9.24 -7.39
N LEU A 204 13.54 10.25 -7.13
CA LEU A 204 12.68 10.83 -8.14
C LEU A 204 13.49 11.77 -9.06
N PRO A 205 13.26 11.75 -10.39
CA PRO A 205 14.01 12.60 -11.33
C PRO A 205 13.90 14.11 -11.06
N THR A 206 12.82 14.53 -10.38
CA THR A 206 12.59 15.94 -9.98
C THR A 206 13.40 16.37 -8.76
N HIS A 207 14.10 15.44 -8.09
CA HIS A 207 14.88 15.66 -6.90
C HIS A 207 16.38 15.54 -7.23
N SER A 208 17.07 16.69 -7.39
CA SER A 208 18.43 16.76 -7.96
C SER A 208 19.51 16.06 -7.13
N GLU A 209 19.36 15.98 -5.82
CA GLU A 209 20.30 15.36 -4.88
C GLU A 209 19.91 13.92 -4.51
N ALA A 210 18.71 13.45 -4.86
CA ALA A 210 18.16 12.18 -4.40
C ALA A 210 19.03 11.00 -4.82
N SER A 211 19.51 10.98 -6.06
CA SER A 211 20.41 9.93 -6.55
C SER A 211 21.71 9.87 -5.76
N LYS A 212 22.33 11.02 -5.46
CA LYS A 212 23.58 11.05 -4.68
C LYS A 212 23.35 10.75 -3.21
N ALA A 213 22.22 11.14 -2.63
CA ALA A 213 21.82 10.75 -1.28
C ALA A 213 21.58 9.23 -1.18
N ALA A 214 20.96 8.62 -2.19
CA ALA A 214 20.78 7.18 -2.29
C ALA A 214 22.13 6.44 -2.32
N GLU A 215 23.05 6.85 -3.20
CA GLU A 215 24.41 6.30 -3.24
C GLU A 215 25.15 6.47 -1.91
N ALA A 216 25.04 7.64 -1.28
CA ALA A 216 25.67 7.94 0.00
C ALA A 216 25.19 7.00 1.12
N SER A 217 23.89 6.68 1.17
CA SER A 217 23.35 5.71 2.12
C SER A 217 23.99 4.32 1.94
N LEU A 218 24.22 3.89 0.71
CA LEU A 218 24.86 2.60 0.39
C LEU A 218 26.36 2.62 0.69
N CYS A 219 27.05 3.74 0.48
CA CYS A 219 28.41 3.94 0.96
C CYS A 219 28.51 3.87 2.49
N ALA A 220 27.53 4.41 3.22
CA ALA A 220 27.47 4.28 4.67
C ALA A 220 27.17 2.83 5.11
N ARG A 221 26.41 2.08 4.30
CA ARG A 221 26.16 0.64 4.54
C ARG A 221 27.45 -0.18 4.58
N GLU A 222 28.45 0.13 3.75
CA GLU A 222 29.76 -0.54 3.79
C GLU A 222 30.48 -0.40 5.13
N GLN A 223 30.08 0.59 5.92
CA GLN A 223 30.64 0.92 7.22
C GLN A 223 29.64 0.63 8.36
N ASN A 224 28.57 -0.11 8.08
CA ASN A 224 27.48 -0.42 9.03
C ASN A 224 26.74 0.82 9.57
N LYS A 225 26.70 1.91 8.79
CA LYS A 225 26.11 3.20 9.17
C LYS A 225 24.95 3.64 8.27
N PHE A 226 24.32 2.68 7.58
CA PHE A 226 23.19 2.98 6.68
C PHE A 226 22.08 3.74 7.42
N TRP A 227 21.62 3.20 8.56
CA TRP A 227 20.47 3.74 9.28
C TRP A 227 20.78 5.06 9.97
N GLU A 228 22.01 5.24 10.48
CA GLU A 228 22.41 6.51 11.08
C GLU A 228 22.51 7.63 10.03
N LEU A 229 22.99 7.33 8.82
CA LEU A 229 23.01 8.31 7.74
C LEU A 229 21.60 8.54 7.16
N HIS A 230 20.79 7.50 7.04
CA HIS A 230 19.37 7.57 6.66
C HIS A 230 18.60 8.56 7.55
N ASP A 231 18.65 8.34 8.88
CA ASP A 231 17.95 9.18 9.85
C ASP A 231 18.50 10.62 9.82
N ARG A 232 19.83 10.76 9.64
CA ARG A 232 20.48 12.07 9.49
C ARG A 232 19.97 12.83 8.27
N MET A 233 19.83 12.17 7.12
CA MET A 233 19.34 12.77 5.88
C MET A 233 17.89 13.23 6.01
N TYR A 234 17.01 12.41 6.59
CA TYR A 234 15.62 12.83 6.84
C TYR A 234 15.49 13.93 7.90
N SER A 235 16.41 13.99 8.87
CA SER A 235 16.45 15.08 9.86
C SER A 235 16.91 16.43 9.28
N ARG A 236 17.63 16.42 8.14
CA ARG A 236 18.25 17.59 7.51
C ARG A 236 18.10 17.57 5.97
N PRO A 237 16.88 17.72 5.45
CA PRO A 237 16.62 17.64 4.00
C PRO A 237 17.33 18.74 3.19
N GLU A 238 17.76 19.83 3.82
CA GLU A 238 18.55 20.89 3.19
C GLU A 238 20.03 20.50 2.97
N ALA A 239 20.51 19.43 3.62
CA ALA A 239 21.92 19.07 3.71
C ALA A 239 22.26 17.80 2.91
N LEU A 240 21.72 17.69 1.69
CA LEU A 240 21.85 16.47 0.85
C LEU A 240 22.85 16.60 -0.30
N LYS A 241 23.50 17.76 -0.45
CA LYS A 241 24.62 17.93 -1.38
C LYS A 241 25.82 17.07 -0.96
N VAL A 242 26.64 16.65 -1.93
CA VAL A 242 27.81 15.77 -1.73
C VAL A 242 28.70 16.21 -0.55
N ASP A 243 29.06 17.49 -0.45
CA ASP A 243 29.91 17.98 0.64
C ASP A 243 29.24 17.86 2.02
N ALA A 244 27.93 18.13 2.09
CA ALA A 244 27.15 17.98 3.30
C ALA A 244 27.02 16.50 3.72
N LEU A 245 26.86 15.60 2.75
CA LEU A 245 26.82 14.15 2.97
C LEU A 245 28.17 13.64 3.50
N LYS A 246 29.30 14.08 2.94
CA LYS A 246 30.65 13.76 3.44
C LYS A 246 30.87 14.29 4.85
N ALA A 247 30.45 15.52 5.13
CA ALA A 247 30.54 16.10 6.47
C ALA A 247 29.67 15.33 7.48
N ALA A 248 28.45 14.94 7.10
CA ALA A 248 27.59 14.10 7.91
C ALA A 248 28.22 12.73 8.18
N ALA A 249 28.88 12.13 7.19
CA ALA A 249 29.56 10.86 7.37
C ALA A 249 30.68 10.93 8.42
N GLY A 250 31.50 11.97 8.38
CA GLY A 250 32.53 12.22 9.40
C GLY A 250 31.94 12.44 10.80
N GLN A 251 30.82 13.17 10.91
CA GLN A 251 30.11 13.37 12.19
C GLN A 251 29.55 12.08 12.79
N LEU A 252 29.21 11.11 11.94
CA LEU A 252 28.72 9.79 12.35
C LEU A 252 29.85 8.79 12.63
N GLY A 253 31.12 9.24 12.61
CA GLY A 253 32.29 8.42 12.93
C GLY A 253 32.70 7.43 11.82
N MET A 254 32.25 7.65 10.58
CA MET A 254 32.73 6.88 9.43
C MET A 254 34.14 7.32 9.01
N ASP A 255 34.88 6.43 8.34
CA ASP A 255 36.08 6.80 7.61
C ASP A 255 35.69 7.74 6.45
N ALA A 256 36.04 9.01 6.60
CA ALA A 256 35.66 10.08 5.69
C ALA A 256 36.32 9.94 4.31
N GLU A 257 37.56 9.44 4.23
CA GLU A 257 38.22 9.24 2.96
C GLU A 257 37.62 8.05 2.19
N ARG A 258 37.38 6.94 2.90
CA ARG A 258 36.73 5.76 2.32
C ARG A 258 35.33 6.10 1.84
N PHE A 259 34.56 6.84 2.64
CA PHE A 259 33.23 7.30 2.27
C PHE A 259 33.28 8.25 1.06
N GLY A 260 34.18 9.23 1.08
CA GLY A 260 34.36 10.19 0.00
C GLY A 260 34.69 9.51 -1.33
N ARG A 261 35.67 8.59 -1.33
CA ARG A 261 36.02 7.80 -2.52
C ARG A 261 34.84 6.98 -3.05
N CYS A 262 34.06 6.35 -2.17
CA CYS A 262 32.88 5.58 -2.56
C CYS A 262 31.82 6.43 -3.27
N LEU A 263 31.52 7.61 -2.70
CA LEU A 263 30.48 8.49 -3.22
C LEU A 263 30.90 9.20 -4.52
N ASP A 264 32.15 9.67 -4.58
CA ASP A 264 32.69 10.40 -5.72
C ASP A 264 32.86 9.49 -6.95
N SER A 265 33.18 8.21 -6.75
CA SER A 265 33.36 7.27 -7.85
C SER A 265 32.05 6.77 -8.47
N GLY A 266 30.90 7.12 -7.90
CA GLY A 266 29.62 6.59 -8.37
C GLY A 266 29.42 5.11 -8.08
N LYS A 267 30.11 4.54 -7.07
CA LYS A 267 30.21 3.07 -6.87
C LYS A 267 28.85 2.36 -6.84
N TYR A 268 27.84 3.04 -6.29
CA TYR A 268 26.50 2.49 -6.09
C TYR A 268 25.46 2.96 -7.10
N GLU A 269 25.84 3.71 -8.14
CA GLU A 269 24.89 4.20 -9.16
C GLU A 269 24.09 3.05 -9.80
N ALA A 270 24.77 1.95 -10.16
CA ALA A 270 24.11 0.78 -10.74
C ALA A 270 23.12 0.10 -9.77
N ALA A 271 23.45 0.05 -8.48
CA ALA A 271 22.57 -0.53 -7.46
C ALA A 271 21.32 0.35 -7.25
N VAL A 272 21.49 1.68 -7.22
CA VAL A 272 20.38 2.63 -7.14
C VAL A 272 19.46 2.51 -8.36
N LYS A 273 20.02 2.40 -9.58
CA LYS A 273 19.23 2.16 -10.80
C LYS A 273 18.49 0.83 -10.77
N ALA A 274 19.09 -0.22 -10.22
CA ALA A 274 18.44 -1.51 -10.06
C ALA A 274 17.27 -1.45 -9.07
N ASP A 275 17.41 -0.71 -7.97
CA ASP A 275 16.31 -0.47 -7.03
C ASP A 275 15.17 0.33 -7.65
N LEU A 276 15.49 1.38 -8.40
CA LEU A 276 14.51 2.17 -9.15
C LEU A 276 13.72 1.28 -10.13
N ALA A 277 14.42 0.51 -10.96
CA ALA A 277 13.80 -0.40 -11.93
C ALA A 277 12.92 -1.47 -11.25
N ALA A 278 13.36 -2.02 -10.12
CA ALA A 278 12.56 -2.97 -9.34
C ALA A 278 11.30 -2.32 -8.77
N GLY A 279 11.36 -1.06 -8.33
CA GLY A 279 10.19 -0.30 -7.89
C GLY A 279 9.21 -0.08 -9.05
N GLU A 280 9.70 0.33 -10.22
CA GLU A 280 8.87 0.52 -11.42
C GLU A 280 8.16 -0.79 -11.83
N GLN A 281 8.89 -1.92 -11.77
CA GLN A 281 8.33 -3.25 -12.01
C GLN A 281 7.29 -3.66 -10.94
N ALA A 282 7.46 -3.21 -9.69
CA ALA A 282 6.47 -3.40 -8.63
C ALA A 282 5.27 -2.44 -8.75
N GLY A 283 5.26 -1.54 -9.73
CA GLY A 283 4.20 -0.56 -9.95
C GLY A 283 4.34 0.72 -9.14
N VAL A 284 5.52 1.00 -8.57
CA VAL A 284 5.82 2.26 -7.88
C VAL A 284 5.84 3.41 -8.88
N THR A 285 5.07 4.46 -8.59
CA THR A 285 4.96 5.67 -9.42
C THR A 285 5.36 6.95 -8.68
N GLY A 286 5.72 6.83 -7.41
CA GLY A 286 6.10 7.93 -6.54
C GLY A 286 6.55 7.42 -5.16
N THR A 287 7.07 8.33 -4.33
CA THR A 287 7.58 7.99 -3.00
C THR A 287 6.85 8.78 -1.89
N PRO A 288 6.71 8.21 -0.68
CA PRO A 288 7.07 6.83 -0.34
C PRO A 288 6.07 5.85 -0.95
N ALA A 289 6.52 4.64 -1.30
CA ALA A 289 5.65 3.53 -1.63
C ALA A 289 5.94 2.34 -0.72
N LEU A 290 4.89 1.80 -0.11
CA LEU A 290 4.98 0.81 0.94
C LEU A 290 4.39 -0.53 0.52
N PHE A 291 5.07 -1.61 0.89
CA PHE A 291 4.61 -2.98 0.68
C PHE A 291 4.73 -3.79 1.95
N VAL A 292 3.66 -4.46 2.37
CA VAL A 292 3.67 -5.42 3.49
C VAL A 292 3.59 -6.82 2.92
N ASN A 293 4.67 -7.60 2.99
CA ASN A 293 4.77 -8.93 2.36
C ASN A 293 4.38 -8.90 0.86
N GLY A 294 4.83 -7.86 0.14
CA GLY A 294 4.51 -7.63 -1.27
C GLY A 294 3.11 -7.05 -1.53
N ARG A 295 2.24 -6.91 -0.52
CA ARG A 295 0.95 -6.24 -0.67
C ARG A 295 1.14 -4.71 -0.66
N PRO A 296 0.75 -3.99 -1.72
CA PRO A 296 0.87 -2.53 -1.75
C PRO A 296 -0.03 -1.89 -0.69
N VAL A 297 0.49 -0.90 0.02
CA VAL A 297 -0.27 -0.07 0.95
C VAL A 297 -0.71 1.21 0.22
N PRO A 298 -2.01 1.50 0.16
CA PRO A 298 -2.51 2.69 -0.53
C PRO A 298 -2.14 3.97 0.23
N GLY A 299 -1.82 5.05 -0.50
CA GLY A 299 -1.68 6.40 0.08
C GLY A 299 -0.25 6.89 0.32
N GLY A 300 0.77 6.04 0.10
CA GLY A 300 2.18 6.42 0.26
C GLY A 300 2.52 6.77 1.72
N ALA A 301 2.55 8.08 2.04
CA ALA A 301 2.72 8.53 3.43
C ALA A 301 1.40 8.36 4.19
N VAL A 302 1.31 7.28 4.95
CA VAL A 302 0.10 6.86 5.65
C VAL A 302 0.20 7.01 7.16
N GLU A 303 -0.95 7.13 7.81
CA GLU A 303 -1.07 7.09 9.26
C GLU A 303 -0.79 5.68 9.80
N TYR A 304 -0.37 5.61 11.06
CA TYR A 304 -0.07 4.36 11.77
C TYR A 304 -1.22 3.35 11.68
N GLU A 305 -2.46 3.79 11.83
CA GLU A 305 -3.64 2.91 11.87
C GLU A 305 -3.86 2.21 10.53
N VAL A 306 -3.52 2.85 9.41
CA VAL A 306 -3.60 2.25 8.08
C VAL A 306 -2.58 1.13 7.95
N LEU A 307 -1.33 1.41 8.34
CA LEU A 307 -0.24 0.45 8.22
C LEU A 307 -0.40 -0.72 9.21
N ALA A 308 -0.79 -0.43 10.45
CA ALA A 308 -1.10 -1.42 11.48
C ALA A 308 -2.21 -2.39 11.03
N LYS A 309 -3.27 -1.88 10.41
CA LYS A 309 -4.35 -2.72 9.86
C LYS A 309 -3.82 -3.71 8.82
N VAL A 310 -2.99 -3.27 7.87
CA VAL A 310 -2.42 -4.16 6.85
C VAL A 310 -1.48 -5.19 7.48
N ILE A 311 -0.64 -4.78 8.43
CA ILE A 311 0.27 -5.68 9.16
C ILE A 311 -0.52 -6.75 9.95
N ASP A 312 -1.57 -6.36 10.67
CA ASP A 312 -2.40 -7.28 11.45
C ASP A 312 -3.13 -8.28 10.54
N GLU A 313 -3.60 -7.82 9.38
CA GLU A 313 -4.18 -8.71 8.37
C GLU A 313 -3.13 -9.73 7.90
N GLU A 314 -1.92 -9.30 7.54
CA GLU A 314 -0.84 -10.21 7.09
C GLU A 314 -0.39 -11.18 8.18
N LEU A 315 -0.28 -10.74 9.44
CA LEU A 315 0.03 -11.62 10.57
C LEU A 315 -1.04 -12.72 10.74
N LYS A 316 -2.32 -12.38 10.57
CA LYS A 316 -3.40 -13.37 10.56
C LYS A 316 -3.31 -14.31 9.36
N ARG A 317 -2.82 -13.87 8.20
CA ARG A 317 -2.61 -14.76 7.04
C ARG A 317 -1.48 -15.73 7.29
N VAL A 318 -0.33 -15.24 7.75
CA VAL A 318 0.85 -16.07 8.05
C VAL A 318 0.52 -17.12 9.11
N ALA A 319 -0.23 -16.77 10.16
CA ALA A 319 -0.61 -17.73 11.20
C ALA A 319 -1.60 -18.82 10.75
N ARG A 320 -2.21 -18.70 9.55
CA ARG A 320 -3.12 -19.71 8.97
C ARG A 320 -2.40 -20.72 8.09
N ASN A 321 -1.20 -20.40 7.62
CA ASN A 321 -0.38 -21.24 6.73
C ASN A 321 0.64 -22.03 7.54
#